data_AF-A0A955D9F8-F1
#
_entry.id   AF-A0A955D9F8-F1
#
_cell.length_a   1.000
_cell.length_b   1.000
_cell.length_c   1.000
_cell.angle_alpha   90.00
_cell.angle_beta   90.00
_cell.angle_gamma   90.00
#
_symmetry.space_group_name_H-M   'P 1'
#
loop_
_entity.id
_entity.type
_entity.pdbx_description
1 polymer ?
#
loop_
_entity_poly.entity_id
_entity_poly.type
_entity_poly.pdbx_seq_one_letter_code
_entity_poly.pdbx_strand_id
1 'polypeptide(L)'
;MARPRLFVPSLFLALAGVALPAMAQVTTVVYEFPEHPGLELLYGYFGGNQPVAGDIVSTRAIIDFTPDPGTDTSNFLSAFSVPVDPPMGGNTEFVLIGSEIGWVGNTRQTYTLQTDAFNGPIREGRFGWIIAGFDPEMPFQGTFVDSRLEFDVMVAPSCRPDLTTTAIPGEPGFGEPDGVLTNDDFFFYLLAFAEADLGVADLTTTAIPGTPGYGEPDGVLTNDDFFYYLNLFAEGC
;
A
#
# COMPACT_ATOMS: atom_id res chain seq x y z
N MET A 1 -27.55 -51.67 -47.88
CA MET A 1 -28.26 -51.07 -46.73
C MET A 1 -27.25 -50.29 -45.89
N ALA A 2 -27.17 -48.98 -46.10
CA ALA A 2 -26.25 -48.09 -45.37
C ALA A 2 -27.00 -47.45 -44.20
N ARG A 3 -26.42 -47.53 -42.98
CA ARG A 3 -26.99 -46.89 -41.78
C ARG A 3 -26.60 -45.40 -41.75
N PRO A 4 -27.54 -44.47 -41.48
CA PRO A 4 -27.23 -43.06 -41.36
C PRO A 4 -26.52 -42.82 -40.01
N ARG A 5 -25.41 -42.07 -40.04
CA ARG A 5 -24.72 -41.60 -38.83
C ARG A 5 -25.46 -40.36 -38.31
N LEU A 6 -26.00 -40.47 -37.10
CA LEU A 6 -26.65 -39.37 -36.39
C LEU A 6 -25.56 -38.40 -35.92
N PHE A 7 -25.51 -37.20 -36.51
CA PHE A 7 -24.65 -36.11 -36.05
C PHE A 7 -25.35 -35.47 -34.85
N VAL A 8 -24.80 -35.63 -33.65
CA VAL A 8 -25.25 -34.91 -32.45
C VAL A 8 -24.44 -33.61 -32.39
N PRO A 9 -25.06 -32.43 -32.60
CA PRO A 9 -24.35 -31.17 -32.41
C PRO A 9 -24.13 -30.98 -30.91
N SER A 10 -22.87 -31.06 -30.47
CA SER A 10 -22.48 -30.64 -29.13
C SER A 10 -22.69 -29.14 -29.02
N LEU A 11 -23.79 -28.75 -28.38
CA LEU A 11 -24.06 -27.36 -27.99
C LEU A 11 -23.07 -26.98 -26.88
N PHE A 12 -21.96 -26.36 -27.26
CA PHE A 12 -21.07 -25.72 -26.30
C PHE A 12 -21.80 -24.48 -25.76
N LEU A 13 -22.34 -24.61 -24.55
CA LEU A 13 -22.88 -23.49 -23.80
C LEU A 13 -21.69 -22.68 -23.28
N ALA A 14 -21.31 -21.61 -23.98
CA ALA A 14 -20.36 -20.64 -23.47
C ALA A 14 -21.02 -19.94 -22.27
N LEU A 15 -20.63 -20.31 -21.05
CA LEU A 15 -20.91 -19.48 -19.87
C LEU A 15 -20.09 -18.20 -20.03
N ALA A 16 -20.75 -17.13 -20.48
CA ALA A 16 -20.23 -15.79 -20.29
C ALA A 16 -20.28 -15.50 -18.78
N GLY A 17 -19.16 -15.72 -18.09
CA GLY A 17 -18.97 -15.25 -16.73
C GLY A 17 -18.97 -13.73 -16.77
N VAL A 18 -19.91 -13.09 -16.06
CA VAL A 18 -19.87 -11.66 -15.84
C VAL A 18 -18.80 -11.43 -14.77
N ALA A 19 -17.65 -10.91 -15.17
CA ALA A 19 -16.67 -10.41 -14.21
C ALA A 19 -17.32 -9.25 -13.44
N LEU A 20 -17.41 -9.38 -12.12
CA LEU A 20 -17.78 -8.26 -11.27
C LEU A 20 -16.51 -7.43 -11.07
N PRO A 21 -16.57 -6.09 -11.16
CA PRO A 21 -15.41 -5.25 -10.89
C PRO A 21 -14.91 -5.51 -9.47
N ALA A 22 -13.58 -5.54 -9.25
CA ALA A 22 -13.08 -5.58 -7.89
C ALA A 22 -13.59 -4.38 -7.11
N MET A 23 -14.15 -4.68 -5.94
CA MET A 23 -14.56 -3.66 -4.99
C MET A 23 -13.29 -3.15 -4.32
N ALA A 24 -13.13 -1.84 -4.23
CA ALA A 24 -12.06 -1.23 -3.47
C ALA A 24 -12.05 -1.78 -2.03
N GLN A 25 -10.87 -2.20 -1.57
CA GLN A 25 -10.68 -2.83 -0.27
C GLN A 25 -10.09 -1.83 0.72
N VAL A 26 -10.66 -1.78 1.93
CA VAL A 26 -10.03 -1.06 3.05
C VAL A 26 -8.94 -1.95 3.63
N THR A 27 -7.73 -1.43 3.70
CA THR A 27 -6.60 -2.03 4.41
C THR A 27 -6.11 -1.06 5.48
N THR A 28 -5.80 -1.56 6.67
CA THR A 28 -5.21 -0.74 7.74
C THR A 28 -3.69 -0.83 7.71
N VAL A 29 -3.02 0.30 7.48
CA VAL A 29 -1.57 0.45 7.60
C VAL A 29 -1.24 0.90 9.02
N VAL A 30 -0.35 0.19 9.71
CA VAL A 30 0.00 0.45 11.11
C VAL A 30 1.48 0.78 11.25
N TYR A 31 1.77 1.88 11.92
CA TYR A 31 3.12 2.28 12.32
C TYR A 31 3.21 2.25 13.85
N GLU A 32 3.90 1.24 14.36
CA GLU A 32 4.14 1.08 15.80
C GLU A 32 5.20 2.08 16.29
N PHE A 33 4.99 2.60 17.50
CA PHE A 33 5.91 3.50 18.17
C PHE A 33 7.10 2.68 18.69
N PRO A 34 8.34 3.22 18.61
CA PRO A 34 9.45 2.61 19.33
C PRO A 34 9.19 2.69 20.83
N GLU A 35 9.76 1.76 21.59
CA GLU A 35 9.59 1.72 23.05
C GLU A 35 10.05 3.03 23.71
N HIS A 36 11.10 3.68 23.18
CA HIS A 36 11.67 4.90 23.75
C HIS A 36 11.64 6.07 22.76
N PRO A 37 11.42 7.32 23.24
CA PRO A 37 11.47 8.53 22.42
C PRO A 37 12.89 8.92 22.01
N GLY A 38 13.02 10.02 21.24
CA GLY A 38 14.31 10.58 20.82
C GLY A 38 14.81 10.03 19.49
N LEU A 39 13.89 9.56 18.65
CA LEU A 39 14.18 8.96 17.35
C LEU A 39 13.47 9.74 16.25
N GLU A 40 14.20 9.97 15.17
CA GLU A 40 13.63 10.28 13.85
C GLU A 40 13.49 8.95 13.09
N LEU A 41 12.27 8.60 12.75
CA LEU A 41 11.92 7.38 12.06
C LEU A 41 11.65 7.73 10.60
N LEU A 42 12.56 7.30 9.73
CA LEU A 42 12.37 7.36 8.29
C LEU A 42 11.85 6.00 7.83
N TYR A 43 10.56 5.94 7.51
CA TYR A 43 9.91 4.69 7.09
C TYR A 43 10.05 4.42 5.58
N GLY A 44 10.70 5.33 4.83
CA GLY A 44 10.79 5.19 3.38
C GLY A 44 9.48 5.63 2.75
N TYR A 45 8.73 4.72 2.16
CA TYR A 45 7.43 5.02 1.54
C TYR A 45 6.27 4.77 2.51
N PHE A 46 5.09 5.31 2.21
CA PHE A 46 3.89 4.94 2.93
C PHE A 46 3.57 3.45 2.70
N GLY A 47 3.46 2.65 3.75
CA GLY A 47 3.43 1.18 3.69
C GLY A 47 4.79 0.51 3.95
N GLY A 48 5.85 1.30 4.13
CA GLY A 48 7.20 0.80 4.39
C GLY A 48 7.86 0.21 3.14
N ASN A 49 8.32 -1.05 3.24
CA ASN A 49 8.99 -1.75 2.14
C ASN A 49 8.03 -2.20 1.02
N GLN A 50 6.72 -2.22 1.29
CA GLN A 50 5.69 -2.46 0.30
C GLN A 50 4.83 -1.20 0.22
N PRO A 51 5.17 -0.25 -0.67
CA PRO A 51 4.43 0.98 -0.80
C PRO A 51 2.94 0.71 -1.04
N VAL A 52 2.10 1.38 -0.27
CA VAL A 52 0.65 1.33 -0.43
C VAL A 52 0.20 2.58 -1.17
N ALA A 53 -0.48 2.39 -2.30
CA ALA A 53 -1.16 3.44 -3.03
C ALA A 53 -2.67 3.42 -2.73
N GLY A 54 -3.37 4.51 -3.03
CA GLY A 54 -4.81 4.65 -2.81
C GLY A 54 -5.16 5.91 -2.04
N ASP A 55 -6.31 5.91 -1.39
CA ASP A 55 -6.82 7.03 -0.61
C ASP A 55 -6.84 6.69 0.88
N ILE A 56 -6.27 7.55 1.72
CA ILE A 56 -6.52 7.48 3.17
C ILE A 56 -7.97 7.91 3.42
N VAL A 57 -8.70 7.09 4.17
CA VAL A 57 -10.11 7.34 4.52
C VAL A 57 -10.36 7.42 6.03
N SER A 58 -9.39 7.05 6.85
CA SER A 58 -9.41 7.33 8.29
C SER A 58 -8.00 7.31 8.84
N THR A 59 -7.67 8.27 9.71
CA THR A 59 -6.43 8.28 10.48
C THR A 59 -6.73 8.14 11.98
N ARG A 60 -5.98 7.30 12.68
CA ARG A 60 -6.06 7.14 14.13
C ARG A 60 -4.69 7.17 14.77
N ALA A 61 -4.52 7.94 15.84
CA ALA A 61 -3.32 7.88 16.69
C ALA A 61 -3.72 7.35 18.06
N ILE A 62 -3.00 6.34 18.54
CA ILE A 62 -3.13 5.79 19.89
C ILE A 62 -1.78 5.97 20.56
N ILE A 63 -1.73 6.72 21.65
CA ILE A 63 -0.51 7.01 22.39
C ILE A 63 -0.74 6.70 23.86
N ASP A 64 0.13 5.89 24.42
CA ASP A 64 0.16 5.54 25.83
C ASP A 64 1.62 5.59 26.28
N PHE A 65 1.94 6.62 27.07
CA PHE A 65 3.30 6.99 27.40
C PHE A 65 3.47 7.08 28.91
N THR A 66 4.50 6.42 29.44
CA THR A 66 4.92 6.50 30.83
C THR A 66 6.23 7.30 30.91
N PRO A 67 6.22 8.53 31.45
CA PRO A 67 7.43 9.35 31.56
C PRO A 67 8.40 8.77 32.59
N ASP A 68 9.71 8.92 32.32
CA ASP A 68 10.74 8.71 33.34
C ASP A 68 10.68 9.80 34.43
N PRO A 69 11.22 9.54 35.63
CA PRO A 69 11.28 10.55 36.69
C PRO A 69 11.97 11.84 36.23
N GLY A 70 11.22 12.95 36.25
CA GLY A 70 11.72 14.27 35.85
C GLY A 70 11.34 14.69 34.44
N THR A 71 10.78 13.80 33.61
CA THR A 71 10.20 14.17 32.32
C THR A 71 8.86 14.87 32.52
N ASP A 72 8.71 16.07 31.95
CA ASP A 72 7.42 16.73 31.83
C ASP A 72 6.75 16.33 30.51
N THR A 73 5.58 15.71 30.62
CA THR A 73 4.77 15.25 29.49
C THR A 73 4.22 16.39 28.64
N SER A 74 4.19 17.61 29.16
CA SER A 74 3.85 18.80 28.37
C SER A 74 4.85 19.06 27.22
N ASN A 75 6.09 18.55 27.37
CA ASN A 75 7.16 18.68 26.39
C ASN A 75 7.10 17.64 25.26
N PHE A 76 6.11 16.74 25.26
CA PHE A 76 5.94 15.76 24.18
C PHE A 76 5.79 16.47 22.82
N LEU A 77 6.55 16.02 21.82
CA LEU A 77 6.38 16.38 20.42
C LEU A 77 6.30 15.10 19.58
N SER A 78 5.27 15.00 18.77
CA SER A 78 5.17 14.02 17.70
C SER A 78 4.83 14.74 16.40
N ALA A 79 5.68 14.63 15.38
CA ALA A 79 5.48 15.28 14.10
C ALA A 79 5.61 14.25 12.97
N PHE A 80 4.50 13.91 12.30
CA PHE A 80 4.53 12.98 11.16
C PHE A 80 4.29 13.69 9.85
N SER A 81 5.06 13.32 8.82
CA SER A 81 4.83 13.78 7.45
C SER A 81 3.51 13.20 6.94
N VAL A 82 2.58 14.07 6.58
CA VAL A 82 1.28 13.68 6.04
C VAL A 82 1.47 13.20 4.60
N PRO A 83 1.03 11.98 4.27
CA PRO A 83 1.23 11.41 2.96
C PRO A 83 0.06 11.72 2.03
N VAL A 84 -0.55 12.91 2.03
CA VAL A 84 -1.68 13.22 1.11
C VAL A 84 -1.45 14.44 0.23
N ASP A 85 -2.07 14.44 -0.96
CA ASP A 85 -2.01 15.54 -1.94
C ASP A 85 -3.42 16.06 -2.32
N PRO A 86 -3.72 17.37 -2.23
CA PRO A 86 -2.88 18.41 -1.64
C PRO A 86 -2.75 18.27 -0.13
N PRO A 87 -1.63 18.72 0.46
CA PRO A 87 -1.48 18.78 1.90
C PRO A 87 -2.59 19.64 2.50
N MET A 88 -3.27 19.09 3.51
CA MET A 88 -4.37 19.77 4.15
C MET A 88 -3.89 21.07 4.81
N GLY A 89 -4.57 22.18 4.48
CA GLY A 89 -4.19 23.50 4.97
C GLY A 89 -2.82 23.98 4.50
N GLY A 90 -2.21 23.32 3.50
CA GLY A 90 -0.85 23.58 3.05
C GLY A 90 0.24 22.98 3.93
N ASN A 91 -0.13 22.29 5.02
CA ASN A 91 0.83 21.66 5.92
C ASN A 91 1.10 20.22 5.49
N THR A 92 2.37 19.90 5.29
CA THR A 92 2.83 18.54 4.97
C THR A 92 3.05 17.68 6.20
N GLU A 93 2.70 18.19 7.38
CA GLU A 93 2.98 17.55 8.67
C GLU A 93 1.79 17.67 9.60
N PHE A 94 1.58 16.61 10.37
CA PHE A 94 0.72 16.64 11.54
C PHE A 94 1.58 16.68 12.78
N VAL A 95 1.28 17.62 13.65
CA VAL A 95 2.04 17.85 14.87
C VAL A 95 1.12 17.69 16.07
N LEU A 96 1.54 16.86 17.02
CA LEU A 96 0.97 16.75 18.36
C LEU A 96 1.98 17.32 19.34
N ILE A 97 1.53 18.28 20.14
CA ILE A 97 2.31 18.85 21.25
C ILE A 97 1.60 18.49 22.55
N GLY A 98 2.34 17.94 23.52
CA GLY A 98 1.82 17.48 24.81
C GLY A 98 0.98 18.55 25.50
N SER A 99 1.51 19.77 25.61
CA SER A 99 0.79 20.89 26.22
C SER A 99 -0.52 21.27 25.49
N GLU A 100 -0.58 21.12 24.17
CA GLU A 100 -1.78 21.42 23.37
C GLU A 100 -2.86 20.34 23.51
N ILE A 101 -2.46 19.08 23.74
CA ILE A 101 -3.37 17.97 24.02
C ILE A 101 -3.69 17.80 25.51
N GLY A 102 -3.28 18.77 26.34
CA GLY A 102 -3.59 18.82 27.78
C GLY A 102 -2.72 17.92 28.65
N TRP A 103 -1.62 17.39 28.13
CA TRP A 103 -0.64 16.65 28.92
C TRP A 103 0.19 17.61 29.76
N VAL A 104 0.31 17.30 31.05
CA VAL A 104 1.10 18.07 32.01
C VAL A 104 1.65 17.15 33.08
N GLY A 105 2.86 17.46 33.57
CA GLY A 105 3.48 16.77 34.69
C GLY A 105 4.13 15.45 34.30
N ASN A 106 4.32 14.57 35.28
CA ASN A 106 5.20 13.40 35.21
C ASN A 106 4.47 12.07 35.45
N THR A 107 3.18 12.01 35.11
CA THR A 107 2.37 10.79 35.21
C THR A 107 2.18 10.16 33.84
N ARG A 108 1.83 8.88 33.82
CA ARG A 108 1.40 8.19 32.59
C ARG A 108 0.29 8.97 31.89
N GLN A 109 0.42 9.15 30.59
CA GLN A 109 -0.55 9.82 29.73
C GLN A 109 -1.10 8.85 28.70
N THR A 110 -2.36 9.01 28.34
CA THR A 110 -2.98 8.31 27.22
C THR A 110 -3.69 9.31 26.33
N TYR A 111 -3.62 9.11 25.02
CA TYR A 111 -4.25 9.96 24.03
C TYR A 111 -4.71 9.13 22.85
N THR A 112 -5.97 9.32 22.46
CA THR A 112 -6.52 8.74 21.24
C THR A 112 -7.08 9.85 20.38
N LEU A 113 -6.66 9.89 19.12
CA LEU A 113 -7.22 10.74 18.10
C LEU A 113 -7.78 9.88 16.98
N GLN A 114 -8.96 10.23 16.51
CA GLN A 114 -9.47 9.79 15.21
C GLN A 114 -9.80 11.02 14.40
N THR A 115 -9.31 11.08 13.16
CA THR A 115 -9.50 12.24 12.31
C THR A 115 -9.46 11.88 10.83
N ASP A 116 -10.16 12.71 10.07
CA ASP A 116 -10.39 12.69 8.63
C ASP A 116 -9.76 13.91 7.93
N ALA A 117 -9.18 14.82 8.72
CA ALA A 117 -7.97 15.52 8.31
C ALA A 117 -6.96 14.47 7.80
N PHE A 118 -6.16 14.66 6.77
CA PHE A 118 -5.31 13.56 6.20
C PHE A 118 -6.05 12.47 5.44
N ASN A 119 -7.37 12.56 5.25
CA ASN A 119 -8.00 11.78 4.20
C ASN A 119 -7.66 12.37 2.82
N GLY A 120 -7.43 11.51 1.84
CA GLY A 120 -7.08 11.90 0.48
C GLY A 120 -6.08 10.97 -0.19
N PRO A 121 -5.72 11.27 -1.45
CA PRO A 121 -4.86 10.40 -2.24
C PRO A 121 -3.46 10.40 -1.65
N ILE A 122 -2.88 9.20 -1.54
CA ILE A 122 -1.55 9.01 -0.99
C ILE A 122 -0.52 9.64 -1.93
N ARG A 123 0.25 10.60 -1.41
CA ARG A 123 1.35 11.24 -2.12
C ARG A 123 2.55 10.30 -2.16
N GLU A 124 3.15 10.15 -3.34
CA GLU A 124 4.43 9.48 -3.48
C GLU A 124 5.54 10.19 -2.68
N GLY A 125 6.50 9.40 -2.22
CA GLY A 125 7.72 9.90 -1.61
C GLY A 125 7.87 9.50 -0.14
N ARG A 126 8.70 10.28 0.56
CA ARG A 126 9.17 9.89 1.89
C ARG A 126 8.11 10.12 2.96
N PHE A 127 7.88 9.06 3.72
CA PHE A 127 7.12 9.04 4.96
C PHE A 127 8.10 8.98 6.13
N GLY A 128 7.93 9.90 7.06
CA GLY A 128 8.82 10.08 8.19
C GLY A 128 8.06 10.60 9.39
N TRP A 129 8.63 10.35 10.56
CA TRP A 129 8.00 10.66 11.82
C TRP A 129 9.05 10.96 12.89
N ILE A 130 8.83 12.02 13.63
CA ILE A 130 9.71 12.45 14.72
C ILE A 130 8.95 12.33 16.03
N ILE A 131 9.60 11.72 17.04
CA ILE A 131 9.14 11.71 18.43
C ILE A 131 10.24 12.26 19.32
N ALA A 132 10.01 13.42 19.91
CA ALA A 132 11.03 14.14 20.66
C ALA A 132 10.42 14.99 21.78
N GLY A 133 11.30 15.70 22.49
CA GLY A 133 10.92 16.85 23.29
C GLY A 133 10.77 18.08 22.39
N PHE A 134 9.74 18.90 22.62
CA PHE A 134 9.57 20.17 21.92
C PHE A 134 10.67 21.18 22.29
N ASP A 135 11.01 21.25 23.58
CA ASP A 135 12.15 22.00 24.12
C ASP A 135 13.40 21.11 24.11
N PRO A 136 14.46 21.49 23.35
CA PRO A 136 15.70 20.71 23.27
C PRO A 136 16.52 20.72 24.56
N GLU A 137 16.27 21.65 25.49
CA GLU A 137 16.94 21.71 26.79
C GLU A 137 16.30 20.76 27.83
N MET A 138 15.09 20.27 27.55
CA MET A 138 14.35 19.35 28.40
C MET A 138 14.22 17.98 27.72
N PRO A 139 15.08 16.99 28.05
CA PRO A 139 15.01 15.71 27.39
C PRO A 139 13.66 15.04 27.67
N PHE A 140 12.98 14.59 26.61
CA PHE A 140 11.76 13.81 26.72
C PHE A 140 12.13 12.32 26.81
N GLN A 141 11.99 11.74 28.00
CA GLN A 141 12.38 10.35 28.29
C GLN A 141 11.22 9.57 28.92
N GLY A 142 11.13 8.28 28.59
CA GLY A 142 10.11 7.37 29.10
C GLY A 142 9.89 6.20 28.16
N THR A 143 8.71 5.59 28.30
CA THR A 143 8.34 4.37 27.58
C THR A 143 6.96 4.51 26.94
N PHE A 144 6.87 4.22 25.65
CA PHE A 144 5.60 3.99 24.96
C PHE A 144 5.14 2.54 25.14
N VAL A 145 3.84 2.35 25.33
CA VAL A 145 3.19 1.04 25.45
C VAL A 145 2.09 0.98 24.40
N ASP A 146 2.08 -0.03 23.53
CA ASP A 146 1.03 -0.26 22.51
C ASP A 146 0.63 0.99 21.69
N SER A 147 1.58 1.92 21.53
CA SER A 147 1.35 3.19 20.87
C SER A 147 1.59 3.05 19.38
N ARG A 148 0.67 3.56 18.56
CA ARG A 148 0.70 3.38 17.10
C ARG A 148 -0.08 4.45 16.37
N LEU A 149 0.26 4.62 15.10
CA LEU A 149 -0.49 5.39 14.13
C LEU A 149 -1.10 4.42 13.12
N GLU A 150 -2.41 4.50 12.93
CA GLU A 150 -3.17 3.67 12.01
C GLU A 150 -3.78 4.52 10.91
N PHE A 151 -3.72 4.02 9.68
CA PHE A 151 -4.39 4.60 8.53
C PHE A 151 -5.25 3.54 7.88
N ASP A 152 -6.55 3.79 7.77
CA ASP A 152 -7.37 3.01 6.86
C ASP A 152 -7.22 3.60 5.47
N VAL A 153 -6.83 2.74 4.55
CA VAL A 153 -6.56 3.08 3.16
C VAL A 153 -7.54 2.35 2.31
N MET A 154 -8.32 3.09 1.52
CA MET A 154 -8.99 2.56 0.35
C MET A 154 -7.92 2.31 -0.70
N VAL A 155 -7.42 1.08 -0.74
CA VAL A 155 -6.46 0.69 -1.76
C VAL A 155 -7.24 0.60 -3.06
N ALA A 156 -6.85 1.40 -4.06
CA ALA A 156 -7.29 1.14 -5.41
C ALA A 156 -6.85 -0.31 -5.71
N PRO A 157 -7.75 -1.19 -6.16
CA PRO A 157 -7.33 -2.54 -6.53
C PRO A 157 -6.18 -2.39 -7.52
N SER A 158 -4.98 -2.83 -7.14
CA SER A 158 -3.86 -2.81 -8.06
C SER A 158 -4.22 -3.82 -9.13
N CYS A 159 -4.57 -3.33 -10.32
CA CYS A 159 -4.73 -4.20 -11.46
C CYS A 159 -3.33 -4.57 -11.91
N ARG A 160 -2.69 -5.48 -11.18
CA ARG A 160 -1.32 -5.93 -11.45
C ARG A 160 -1.12 -6.37 -12.92
N PRO A 161 -2.10 -6.96 -13.64
CA PRO A 161 -1.91 -7.28 -15.03
C PRO A 161 -2.14 -6.10 -16.00
N ASP A 162 -2.60 -4.93 -15.55
CA ASP A 162 -2.66 -3.68 -16.32
C ASP A 162 -1.28 -3.02 -16.33
N LEU A 163 -0.68 -3.01 -17.51
CA LEU A 163 0.71 -2.66 -17.77
C LEU A 163 0.83 -1.51 -18.77
N THR A 164 -0.21 -1.26 -19.59
CA THR A 164 -0.13 -0.27 -20.65
C THR A 164 -1.49 0.23 -21.12
N THR A 165 -1.53 1.50 -21.54
CA THR A 165 -2.67 2.05 -22.28
C THR A 165 -2.70 1.53 -23.72
N THR A 166 -1.54 1.19 -24.29
CA THR A 166 -1.40 0.69 -25.68
C THR A 166 -0.22 -0.26 -25.85
N ALA A 167 -0.37 -1.31 -26.64
CA ALA A 167 0.71 -2.27 -26.92
C ALA A 167 1.66 -1.84 -28.05
N ILE A 168 1.49 -0.64 -28.62
CA ILE A 168 2.26 -0.19 -29.79
C ILE A 168 3.50 0.61 -29.34
N PRO A 169 4.73 0.12 -29.54
CA PRO A 169 5.93 0.83 -29.15
C PRO A 169 6.04 2.20 -29.85
N GLY A 170 6.27 3.25 -29.05
CA GLY A 170 6.45 4.63 -29.52
C GLY A 170 5.16 5.46 -29.60
N GLU A 171 3.99 4.87 -29.36
CA GLU A 171 2.75 5.62 -29.16
C GLU A 171 2.66 6.16 -27.72
N PRO A 172 1.96 7.29 -27.49
CA PRO A 172 1.67 7.78 -26.15
C PRO A 172 0.93 6.72 -25.31
N GLY A 173 1.35 6.51 -24.06
CA GLY A 173 0.77 5.52 -23.16
C GLY A 173 1.39 4.12 -23.24
N PHE A 174 2.41 3.90 -24.08
CA PHE A 174 3.15 2.63 -24.12
C PHE A 174 3.96 2.43 -22.83
N GLY A 175 3.65 1.37 -22.09
CA GLY A 175 4.24 1.05 -20.78
C GLY A 175 3.68 1.91 -19.64
N GLU A 176 2.56 2.59 -19.85
CA GLU A 176 1.88 3.39 -18.84
C GLU A 176 0.50 2.78 -18.55
N PRO A 177 0.30 2.13 -17.38
CA PRO A 177 -1.00 1.57 -16.98
C PRO A 177 -2.12 2.61 -16.95
N ASP A 178 -3.35 2.22 -17.32
CA ASP A 178 -4.51 3.14 -17.41
C ASP A 178 -5.69 2.78 -16.50
N GLY A 179 -5.55 1.73 -15.70
CA GLY A 179 -6.58 1.18 -14.82
C GLY A 179 -7.52 0.20 -15.50
N VAL A 180 -7.33 -0.13 -16.78
CA VAL A 180 -8.21 -1.00 -17.56
C VAL A 180 -7.44 -2.18 -18.13
N LEU A 181 -7.74 -3.38 -17.64
CA LEU A 181 -7.17 -4.59 -18.23
C LEU A 181 -7.78 -4.90 -19.60
N THR A 182 -6.95 -4.87 -20.64
CA THR A 182 -7.32 -5.14 -22.03
C THR A 182 -6.33 -6.10 -22.71
N ASN A 183 -6.54 -6.38 -24.00
CA ASN A 183 -5.57 -7.15 -24.78
C ASN A 183 -4.25 -6.41 -24.98
N ASP A 184 -4.23 -5.08 -24.85
CA ASP A 184 -3.00 -4.31 -25.01
C ASP A 184 -2.00 -4.64 -23.88
N ASP A 185 -2.49 -4.82 -22.65
CA ASP A 185 -1.67 -5.29 -21.52
C ASP A 185 -1.07 -6.67 -21.76
N PHE A 186 -1.88 -7.59 -22.27
CA PHE A 186 -1.42 -8.93 -22.61
C PHE A 186 -0.31 -8.89 -23.67
N PHE A 187 -0.49 -8.09 -24.73
CA PHE A 187 0.52 -7.97 -25.78
C PHE A 187 1.78 -7.24 -25.30
N PHE A 188 1.64 -6.24 -24.45
CA PHE A 188 2.78 -5.58 -23.82
C PHE A 188 3.57 -6.55 -22.92
N TYR A 189 2.88 -7.35 -22.11
CA TYR A 189 3.51 -8.41 -21.32
C TYR A 189 4.27 -9.40 -22.21
N LEU A 190 3.69 -9.84 -23.33
CA LEU A 190 4.37 -10.73 -24.28
C LEU A 190 5.65 -10.11 -24.85
N LEU A 191 5.65 -8.80 -25.14
CA LEU A 191 6.84 -8.08 -25.58
C LEU A 191 7.90 -8.07 -24.47
N ALA A 192 7.54 -7.65 -23.26
CA ALA A 192 8.44 -7.63 -22.10
C ALA A 192 9.03 -9.02 -21.79
N PHE A 193 8.20 -10.06 -21.84
CA PHE A 193 8.62 -11.45 -21.64
C PHE A 193 9.59 -11.90 -22.72
N ALA A 194 9.32 -11.60 -24.00
CA ALA A 194 10.19 -11.96 -25.11
C ALA A 194 11.54 -11.22 -25.09
N GLU A 195 11.57 -10.01 -24.52
CA GLU A 195 12.79 -9.20 -24.35
C GLU A 195 13.55 -9.52 -23.06
N ALA A 196 13.03 -10.42 -22.22
CA ALA A 196 13.55 -10.74 -20.90
C ALA A 196 13.66 -9.51 -19.98
N ASP A 197 12.68 -8.61 -20.05
CA ASP A 197 12.57 -7.47 -19.15
C ASP A 197 12.12 -7.92 -17.76
N LEU A 198 13.10 -8.15 -16.88
CA LEU A 198 12.86 -8.56 -15.48
C LEU A 198 12.14 -7.48 -14.66
N GLY A 199 12.11 -6.22 -15.10
CA GLY A 199 11.38 -5.17 -14.39
C GLY A 199 9.85 -5.32 -14.49
N VAL A 200 9.39 -5.99 -15.54
CA VAL A 200 7.96 -6.17 -15.86
C VAL A 200 7.56 -7.65 -15.80
N ALA A 201 8.40 -8.53 -16.34
CA ALA A 201 8.02 -9.90 -16.62
C ALA A 201 8.35 -10.90 -15.51
N ASP A 202 9.26 -10.58 -14.58
CA ASP A 202 9.57 -11.38 -13.39
C ASP A 202 8.53 -11.07 -12.30
N LEU A 203 7.58 -11.99 -12.14
CA LEU A 203 6.39 -11.81 -11.31
C LEU A 203 6.30 -12.82 -10.17
N THR A 204 6.93 -13.99 -10.33
CA THR A 204 6.83 -15.08 -9.35
C THR A 204 8.00 -16.04 -9.40
N THR A 205 8.34 -16.63 -8.25
CA THR A 205 9.23 -17.78 -8.16
C THR A 205 8.53 -19.06 -8.63
N THR A 206 7.20 -19.13 -8.45
CA THR A 206 6.39 -20.29 -8.85
C THR A 206 4.96 -19.95 -9.23
N ALA A 207 4.41 -20.64 -10.23
CA ALA A 207 3.04 -20.41 -10.71
C ALA A 207 1.94 -21.12 -9.88
N ILE A 208 2.29 -21.86 -8.82
CA ILE A 208 1.33 -22.68 -8.08
C ILE A 208 0.75 -21.89 -6.89
N PRO A 209 -0.57 -21.60 -6.86
CA PRO A 209 -1.16 -20.89 -5.74
C PRO A 209 -0.95 -21.61 -4.40
N GLY A 210 -0.51 -20.87 -3.38
CA GLY A 210 -0.32 -21.38 -2.01
C GLY A 210 1.02 -22.05 -1.73
N THR A 211 1.94 -22.11 -2.70
CA THR A 211 3.32 -22.53 -2.46
C THR A 211 4.23 -21.34 -2.11
N PRO A 212 5.32 -21.53 -1.32
CA PRO A 212 6.31 -20.47 -1.08
C PRO A 212 6.84 -19.88 -2.39
N GLY A 213 6.94 -18.55 -2.46
CA GLY A 213 7.38 -17.83 -3.66
C GLY A 213 6.28 -17.52 -4.69
N TYR A 214 5.02 -17.90 -4.44
CA TYR A 214 3.90 -17.53 -5.32
C TYR A 214 3.62 -16.02 -5.24
N GLY A 215 3.76 -15.34 -6.38
CA GLY A 215 3.61 -13.89 -6.54
C GLY A 215 4.83 -13.07 -6.11
N GLU A 216 5.95 -13.73 -5.80
CA GLU A 216 7.21 -13.11 -5.37
C GLU A 216 8.27 -13.22 -6.49
N PRO A 217 8.69 -12.12 -7.13
CA PRO A 217 9.76 -12.11 -8.13
C PRO A 217 11.09 -12.64 -7.58
N ASP A 218 11.86 -13.39 -8.39
CA ASP A 218 13.10 -14.05 -7.96
C ASP A 218 14.36 -13.69 -8.77
N GLY A 219 14.21 -12.78 -9.74
CA GLY A 219 15.26 -12.35 -10.65
C GLY A 219 15.48 -13.28 -11.84
N VAL A 220 14.61 -14.27 -12.07
CA VAL A 220 14.73 -15.26 -13.14
C VAL A 220 13.43 -15.37 -13.92
N LEU A 221 13.47 -14.97 -15.20
CA LEU A 221 12.31 -15.14 -16.07
C LEU A 221 12.13 -16.60 -16.52
N THR A 222 10.99 -17.19 -16.17
CA THR A 222 10.62 -18.57 -16.51
C THR A 222 9.19 -18.69 -17.01
N ASN A 223 8.74 -19.92 -17.33
CA ASN A 223 7.34 -20.15 -17.67
C ASN A 223 6.40 -19.94 -16.47
N ASP A 224 6.92 -19.97 -15.23
CA ASP A 224 6.09 -19.77 -14.05
C ASP A 224 5.59 -18.33 -13.99
N ASP A 225 6.40 -17.35 -14.38
CA ASP A 225 5.99 -15.96 -14.55
C ASP A 225 4.86 -15.80 -15.56
N PHE A 226 5.00 -16.45 -16.72
CA PHE A 226 3.99 -16.41 -17.77
C PHE A 226 2.65 -16.98 -17.29
N PHE A 227 2.67 -18.14 -16.63
CA PHE A 227 1.46 -18.75 -16.10
C PHE A 227 0.85 -17.96 -14.94
N TYR A 228 1.68 -17.34 -14.11
CA TYR A 228 1.21 -16.46 -13.06
C TYR A 228 0.54 -15.22 -13.63
N TYR A 229 1.14 -14.57 -14.63
CA TYR A 229 0.50 -13.46 -15.35
C TYR A 229 -0.84 -13.87 -15.96
N LEU A 230 -0.93 -15.05 -16.59
CA LEU A 230 -2.20 -15.54 -17.13
C LEU A 230 -3.28 -15.71 -16.07
N ASN A 231 -2.91 -16.15 -14.86
CA ASN A 231 -3.86 -16.23 -13.75
C ASN A 231 -4.33 -14.83 -13.35
N LEU A 232 -3.42 -13.87 -13.17
CA LEU A 232 -3.77 -12.48 -12.89
C LEU A 232 -4.68 -11.89 -13.97
N PHE A 233 -4.33 -12.09 -15.24
CA PHE A 233 -5.09 -11.59 -16.37
C PHE A 233 -6.51 -12.18 -16.42
N ALA A 234 -6.65 -13.48 -16.11
CA ALA A 234 -7.93 -14.16 -16.08
C ALA A 234 -8.79 -13.78 -14.86
N GLU A 235 -8.16 -13.41 -13.74
CA GLU A 235 -8.81 -12.86 -12.55
C GLU A 235 -9.33 -11.44 -12.79
N GLY A 236 -8.64 -10.68 -13.64
CA GLY A 236 -9.03 -9.32 -14.03
C GLY A 236 -8.49 -8.23 -13.10
N CYS A 237 -9.08 -7.05 -13.25
CA CYS A 237 -9.25 -6.07 -12.17
C CYS A 237 -10.68 -6.21 -11.63
#